data_AF-A0A818ZST9-F1
#
_entry.id   AF-A0A818ZST9-F1
#
_cell.length_a   1.000
_cell.length_b   1.000
_cell.length_c   1.000
_cell.angle_alpha   90.00
_cell.angle_beta   90.00
_cell.angle_gamma   90.00
#
_symmetry.space_group_name_H-M   'P 1'
#
loop_
_entity.id
_entity.type
_entity.pdbx_description
1 polymer ?
#
loop_
_entity_poly.entity_id
_entity_poly.type
_entity_poly.pdbx_seq_one_letter_code
_entity_poly.pdbx_strand_id
1 'polypeptide(L)'
;RMLFAQIIMYTIITIPWMLYSINTIISSYIPNKSADRITVENFVTAVAGGLVFSFPAISFYLYTLTSSMFRGELLNMLQSLFCWKLFFNNHRIEPATSFNIQRTHPM
;
A
#
# COMPACT_ATOMS: atom_id res chain seq x y z
N ARG A 1 10.36 21.03 -6.32
CA ARG A 1 9.33 20.77 -7.35
C ARG A 1 8.47 19.56 -6.98
N MET A 2 9.07 18.42 -6.63
CA MET A 2 8.38 17.20 -6.23
C MET A 2 7.54 17.32 -4.95
N LEU A 3 8.09 17.91 -3.89
CA LEU A 3 7.37 18.18 -2.64
C LEU A 3 6.14 19.08 -2.86
N PHE A 4 6.26 20.05 -3.77
CA PHE A 4 5.15 20.93 -4.15
C PHE A 4 4.03 20.18 -4.88
N ALA A 5 4.37 19.28 -5.81
CA ALA A 5 3.38 18.43 -6.48
C ALA A 5 2.67 17.48 -5.50
N GLN A 6 3.40 16.93 -4.52
CA GLN A 6 2.83 16.10 -3.46
C GLN A 6 1.84 16.90 -2.60
N ILE A 7 2.21 18.11 -2.19
CA ILE A 7 1.35 19.00 -1.41
C ILE A 7 0.06 19.30 -2.19
N ILE A 8 0.16 19.66 -3.47
CA ILE A 8 -1.01 19.92 -4.32
C ILE A 8 -1.91 18.68 -4.40
N MET A 9 -1.35 17.51 -4.71
CA MET A 9 -2.12 16.27 -4.82
C MET A 9 -2.79 15.89 -3.50
N TYR A 10 -2.08 16.05 -2.38
CA TYR A 10 -2.63 15.82 -1.06
C TYR A 10 -3.80 16.77 -0.78
N THR A 11 -3.62 18.07 -1.02
CA THR A 11 -4.69 19.08 -0.82
C THR A 11 -5.93 18.78 -1.66
N ILE A 12 -5.77 18.41 -2.94
CA ILE A 12 -6.89 18.09 -3.85
C ILE A 12 -7.68 16.87 -3.35
N ILE A 13 -7.03 15.90 -2.72
CA ILE A 13 -7.70 14.66 -2.25
C ILE A 13 -8.27 14.83 -0.84
N THR A 14 -7.56 15.52 0.04
CA THR A 14 -7.99 15.71 1.43
C THR A 14 -9.18 16.68 1.55
N ILE A 15 -9.27 17.72 0.72
CA ILE A 15 -10.39 18.68 0.78
C ILE A 15 -11.76 18.00 0.54
N PRO A 16 -11.98 17.24 -0.56
CA PRO A 16 -13.23 16.52 -0.78
C PRO A 16 -13.55 15.54 0.33
N TRP A 17 -12.54 14.85 0.87
CA TRP A 17 -12.71 13.91 1.97
C TRP A 17 -13.20 14.59 3.26
N MET A 18 -12.62 15.75 3.60
CA MET A 18 -13.02 16.53 4.77
C MET A 18 -14.45 17.07 4.60
N LEU A 19 -14.78 17.61 3.43
CA LEU A 19 -16.13 18.08 3.13
C LEU A 19 -17.17 16.96 3.21
N TYR A 20 -16.84 15.80 2.65
CA TYR A 20 -17.67 14.60 2.77
C TYR A 20 -17.88 14.20 4.24
N SER A 21 -16.81 14.13 5.04
CA SER A 21 -16.86 13.73 6.45
C SER A 21 -17.73 14.68 7.30
N ILE A 22 -17.61 15.99 7.07
CA ILE A 22 -18.45 17.00 7.73
C ILE A 22 -19.92 16.79 7.34
N ASN A 23 -20.19 16.59 6.05
CA ASN A 23 -21.55 16.34 5.56
C ASN A 23 -22.13 15.05 6.16
N THR A 24 -21.35 13.97 6.29
CA THR A 24 -21.83 12.72 6.90
C THR A 24 -22.22 12.92 8.36
N ILE A 25 -21.41 13.65 9.12
CA ILE A 25 -21.71 13.99 10.53
C ILE A 25 -23.01 14.79 10.62
N ILE A 26 -23.13 15.89 9.87
CA ILE A 26 -24.34 16.72 9.88
C ILE A 26 -25.56 15.89 9.46
N SER A 27 -25.41 15.09 8.42
CA SER A 27 -26.49 14.28 7.87
C SER A 27 -26.94 13.17 8.84
N SER A 28 -26.10 12.74 9.78
CA SER A 28 -26.50 11.77 10.82
C SER A 28 -27.56 12.32 11.79
N TYR A 29 -27.67 13.64 11.92
CA TYR A 29 -28.64 14.31 12.80
C TYR A 29 -29.98 14.63 12.12
N ILE A 30 -30.14 14.32 10.83
CA ILE A 30 -31.36 14.59 10.07
C ILE A 30 -32.22 13.32 10.03
N PRO A 31 -33.32 13.23 10.80
CA PRO A 31 -34.25 12.12 10.71
C PRO A 31 -35.03 12.16 9.39
N ASN A 32 -35.41 11.00 8.86
CA ASN A 32 -36.22 10.82 7.65
C ASN A 32 -35.62 11.41 6.37
N LYS A 33 -34.43 10.93 5.97
CA LYS A 33 -33.84 11.27 4.66
C LYS A 33 -34.66 10.68 3.51
N SER A 34 -34.79 11.45 2.42
CA SER A 34 -35.33 10.94 1.17
C SER A 34 -34.41 9.89 0.53
N ALA A 35 -34.99 8.98 -0.26
CA ALA A 35 -34.23 7.95 -0.98
C ALA A 35 -33.17 8.57 -1.90
N ASP A 36 -33.53 9.62 -2.64
CA ASP A 36 -32.62 10.32 -3.55
C ASP A 36 -31.39 10.89 -2.82
N ARG A 37 -31.60 11.46 -1.62
CA ARG A 37 -30.51 12.00 -0.80
C ARG A 37 -29.56 10.89 -0.36
N ILE A 38 -30.08 9.74 0.04
CA ILE A 38 -29.27 8.58 0.44
C ILE A 38 -28.44 8.09 -0.75
N THR A 39 -29.02 8.01 -1.95
CA THR A 39 -28.31 7.61 -3.16
C THR A 39 -27.16 8.56 -3.50
N VAL A 40 -27.38 9.88 -3.41
CA VAL A 40 -26.33 10.88 -3.63
C VAL A 40 -25.23 10.77 -2.57
N GLU A 41 -25.58 10.62 -1.29
CA GLU A 41 -24.61 10.45 -0.20
C GLU A 41 -23.74 9.20 -0.43
N ASN A 42 -24.34 8.08 -0.84
CA ASN A 42 -23.61 6.85 -1.14
C ASN A 42 -22.67 7.00 -2.35
N PHE A 43 -23.12 7.70 -3.40
CA PHE A 43 -22.27 7.99 -4.56
C PHE A 43 -21.06 8.83 -4.17
N VAL A 44 -21.28 9.91 -3.42
CA VAL A 44 -20.19 10.77 -2.94
C VAL A 44 -19.24 9.99 -2.03
N THR A 45 -19.76 9.11 -1.19
CA THR A 45 -18.96 8.21 -0.34
C THR A 45 -18.05 7.31 -1.18
N ALA A 46 -18.58 6.68 -2.22
CA ALA A 46 -17.82 5.79 -3.09
C ALA A 46 -16.70 6.54 -3.81
N VAL A 47 -16.98 7.75 -4.33
CA VAL A 47 -15.99 8.60 -4.99
C VAL A 47 -14.91 9.07 -4.01
N ALA A 48 -15.31 9.58 -2.84
CA ALA A 48 -14.38 10.08 -1.83
C ALA A 48 -13.49 8.97 -1.29
N GLY A 49 -14.07 7.80 -0.99
CA GLY A 49 -13.33 6.60 -0.59
C GLY A 49 -12.35 6.15 -1.67
N GLY A 50 -12.81 6.06 -2.93
CA GLY A 50 -11.97 5.70 -4.07
C GLY A 50 -10.76 6.62 -4.22
N LEU A 51 -10.94 7.93 -4.08
CA LEU A 51 -9.84 8.91 -4.15
C LEU A 51 -8.82 8.75 -3.03
N VAL A 52 -9.28 8.56 -1.79
CA VAL A 52 -8.39 8.37 -0.63
C VAL A 52 -7.57 7.08 -0.76
N PHE A 53 -8.20 5.97 -1.16
CA PHE A 53 -7.48 4.70 -1.34
C PHE A 53 -6.56 4.71 -2.58
N SER A 54 -6.84 5.55 -3.57
CA SER A 54 -5.99 5.69 -4.76
C SER A 54 -4.78 6.59 -4.51
N PHE A 55 -4.81 7.46 -3.51
CA PHE A 55 -3.73 8.41 -3.23
C PHE A 55 -2.34 7.78 -3.04
N PRO A 56 -2.16 6.68 -2.28
CA PRO A 56 -0.87 6.04 -2.13
C PRO A 56 -0.33 5.51 -3.46
N ALA A 57 -1.21 4.93 -4.29
CA ALA A 57 -0.84 4.42 -5.61
C ALA A 57 -0.43 5.57 -6.54
N ILE A 58 -1.24 6.63 -6.62
CA ILE A 58 -0.94 7.80 -7.45
C ILE A 58 0.37 8.47 -7.00
N SER A 59 0.57 8.60 -5.69
CA SER A 59 1.81 9.12 -5.13
C SER A 59 2.98 8.27 -5.59
N PHE A 60 2.93 6.95 -5.40
CA PHE A 60 3.99 6.03 -5.82
C PHE A 60 4.34 6.17 -7.31
N TYR A 61 3.33 6.25 -8.19
CA TYR A 61 3.57 6.47 -9.62
C TYR A 61 4.16 7.85 -9.90
N LEU A 62 3.71 8.91 -9.22
CA LEU A 62 4.28 10.25 -9.35
C LEU A 62 5.76 10.26 -8.93
N TYR A 63 6.12 9.60 -7.83
CA TYR A 63 7.50 9.43 -7.36
C TYR A 63 8.34 8.69 -8.39
N THR A 64 7.83 7.56 -8.88
CA THR A 64 8.50 6.71 -9.85
C THR A 64 8.70 7.42 -11.18
N LEU A 65 7.71 8.14 -11.69
CA LEU A 65 7.78 8.82 -12.97
C LEU A 65 8.57 10.13 -12.92
N THR A 66 8.61 10.84 -11.79
CA THR A 66 9.23 12.17 -11.73
C THR A 66 10.69 12.15 -11.27
N SER A 67 11.10 11.16 -10.46
CA SER A 67 12.43 11.14 -9.86
C SER A 67 13.27 9.96 -10.37
N SER A 68 14.31 10.26 -11.14
CA SER A 68 15.32 9.27 -11.54
C SER A 68 16.07 8.70 -10.33
N MET A 69 16.29 9.50 -9.30
CA MET A 69 16.92 9.09 -8.04
C MET A 69 16.07 8.05 -7.30
N PHE A 70 14.75 8.27 -7.22
CA PHE A 70 13.83 7.32 -6.58
C PHE A 70 13.78 5.99 -7.34
N ARG A 71 13.81 6.01 -8.67
CA ARG A 71 13.87 4.77 -9.48
C ARG A 71 15.14 3.96 -9.19
N GLY A 72 16.29 4.63 -9.05
CA GLY A 72 17.56 3.98 -8.74
C GLY A 72 17.53 3.27 -7.38
N GLU A 73 17.05 3.96 -6.34
CA GLU A 73 16.89 3.37 -5.00
C GLU A 73 15.86 2.24 -4.97
N LEU A 74 14.73 2.40 -5.67
CA LEU A 74 13.70 1.36 -5.78
C LEU A 74 14.27 0.09 -6.42
N LEU A 75 15.02 0.22 -7.52
CA LEU A 75 15.66 -0.90 -8.20
C LEU A 75 16.71 -1.57 -7.31
N ASN A 76 17.52 -0.80 -6.58
CA ASN A 76 18.50 -1.34 -5.63
C ASN A 76 17.81 -2.11 -4.48
N MET A 77 16.73 -1.57 -3.90
CA MET A 77 15.95 -2.29 -2.89
C MET A 77 15.34 -3.58 -3.44
N LEU A 78 14.75 -3.53 -4.65
CA LEU A 78 14.18 -4.72 -5.28
C LEU A 78 15.26 -5.77 -5.55
N GLN A 79 16.41 -5.39 -6.11
CA GLN A 79 17.53 -6.29 -6.34
C GLN A 79 18.02 -6.93 -5.03
N SER A 80 18.14 -6.14 -3.96
CA SER A 80 18.50 -6.65 -2.63
C SER A 80 17.50 -7.70 -2.13
N LEU A 81 16.20 -7.44 -2.26
CA LEU A 81 15.15 -8.38 -1.85
C LEU A 81 15.16 -9.67 -2.68
N PHE A 82 15.37 -9.58 -3.99
CA PHE A 82 15.45 -10.75 -4.87
C PHE A 82 16.72 -11.56 -4.64
N CYS A 83 17.89 -10.91 -4.46
CA CYS A 83 19.13 -11.58 -4.10
C CYS A 83 19.05 -12.24 -2.72
N TRP A 84 18.46 -11.57 -1.73
CA TRP A 84 18.25 -12.13 -0.39
C TRP A 84 17.35 -13.37 -0.43
N LYS A 85 16.24 -13.31 -1.19
CA LYS A 85 15.32 -14.44 -1.36
C LYS A 85 15.98 -15.62 -2.08
N LEU A 86 16.83 -15.37 -3.07
CA LEU A 86 17.61 -16.41 -3.74
C LEU A 86 18.71 -17.00 -2.83
N PHE A 87 19.39 -16.18 -2.04
CA PHE A 87 20.47 -16.61 -1.16
C PHE A 87 19.96 -17.49 0.01
N PHE A 88 18.81 -17.15 0.60
CA PHE A 88 18.21 -17.97 1.65
C PHE A 88 17.50 -19.24 1.13
N ASN A 89 17.03 -19.26 -0.11
CA ASN A 89 16.43 -20.46 -0.70
C ASN A 89 17.49 -21.55 -1.04
N ASN A 90 18.74 -21.15 -1.32
CA ASN A 90 19.85 -22.08 -1.55
C ASN A 90 20.51 -22.61 -0.27
N HIS A 91 20.25 -22.00 0.89
CA HIS A 91 20.75 -22.46 2.20
C HIS A 91 19.75 -23.35 2.94
N ARG A 92 18.91 -24.11 2.21
CA ARG A 92 18.04 -25.13 2.81
C ARG A 92 18.93 -26.18 3.48
N ILE A 93 18.99 -26.08 4.80
CA ILE A 93 19.75 -26.93 5.72
C ILE A 93 19.52 -28.40 5.35
N GLU A 94 20.57 -29.09 4.88
CA GLU A 94 20.53 -30.55 4.78
C GLU A 94 20.42 -31.12 6.20
N PRO A 95 19.47 -32.03 6.46
CA PRO A 95 19.34 -32.61 7.78
C PRO A 95 20.61 -33.39 8.14
N ALA A 96 21.18 -33.13 9.31
CA ALA A 96 22.36 -33.79 9.86
C ALA A 96 22.09 -35.25 10.29
N THR A 97 21.34 -36.02 9.49
CA THR A 97 20.93 -37.40 9.80
C THR A 97 21.85 -38.46 9.19
N SER A 98 22.86 -38.10 8.38
CA SER A 98 23.77 -39.07 7.76
C SER A 98 24.97 -39.50 8.64
N PHE A 99 25.25 -38.82 9.76
CA PHE A 99 26.47 -39.07 10.55
C PHE A 99 26.36 -40.16 11.63
N ASN A 100 25.15 -40.66 11.93
CA ASN A 100 24.95 -41.61 13.04
C ASN A 100 24.75 -43.07 12.62
N ILE A 101 24.67 -43.40 11.32
CA ILE A 101 24.45 -44.79 10.87
C ILE A 101 25.77 -45.61 10.81
N GLN A 102 26.94 -44.96 10.79
CA GLN A 102 28.22 -45.67 10.66
C GLN A 102 28.89 -46.11 11.98
N ARG A 103 28.33 -45.81 13.16
CA ARG A 103 28.98 -46.11 14.46
C ARG A 103 28.35 -47.22 15.30
N THR A 104 27.29 -47.88 14.84
CA THR A 104 26.63 -48.94 15.62
C THR A 104 26.63 -50.27 14.88
N HIS A 105 27.82 -50.83 14.60
CA HIS A 105 28.03 -52.28 14.48
C HIS A 105 29.51 -52.63 14.66
N PRO A 106 29.97 -52.92 15.88
CA PRO A 106 30.99 -53.94 16.12
C PRO A 106 30.33 -55.28 16.40
N MET A 107 30.97 -56.33 15.87
CA MET A 107 30.71 -57.76 16.07
C MET A 107 30.75 -58.17 17.54
#